data_AF-I4HI29-F1
#
_entry.id   AF-I4HI29-F1
#
_cell.length_a   1.000
_cell.length_b   1.000
_cell.length_c   1.000
_cell.angle_alpha   90.00
_cell.angle_beta   90.00
_cell.angle_gamma   90.00
#
_symmetry.space_group_name_H-M   'P 1'
#
loop_
_entity.id
_entity.type
_entity.pdbx_description
1 polymer ?
#
loop_
_entity_poly.entity_id
_entity_poly.type
_entity_poly.pdbx_seq_one_letter_code
_entity_poly.pdbx_strand_id
1 'polypeptide(L)' 'MSNLERLNQVLQEAGFKVKEAELRWIPTNTLEVSDREQARFLLKLIDTLESLDDVQSVTANFDLVEELMLVAL' A
#
# COMPACT_ATOMS: atom_id res chain seq x y z
N MET A 1 16.96 0.70 15.88
CA MET A 1 17.57 1.05 14.57
C MET A 1 16.87 0.20 13.53
N SER A 2 16.39 0.82 12.45
CA SER A 2 15.71 0.12 11.36
C SER A 2 16.66 -0.90 10.73
N ASN A 3 16.28 -2.18 10.70
CA ASN A 3 17.08 -3.24 10.04
C ASN A 3 16.98 -3.18 8.51
N LEU A 4 16.17 -2.28 7.96
CA LEU A 4 15.90 -2.16 6.53
C LEU A 4 17.18 -1.86 5.72
N GLU A 5 18.00 -0.91 6.19
CA GLU A 5 19.25 -0.52 5.51
C GLU A 5 20.23 -1.69 5.45
N ARG A 6 20.41 -2.38 6.58
CA ARG A 6 21.27 -3.56 6.67
C ARG A 6 20.79 -4.68 5.75
N LEU A 7 19.49 -4.94 5.71
CA LEU A 7 18.92 -5.96 4.83
C LEU A 7 19.08 -5.60 3.35
N ASN A 8 18.84 -4.34 2.99
CA ASN A 8 19.02 -3.85 1.63
C ASN A 8 20.48 -4.03 1.17
N GLN A 9 21.45 -3.68 2.02
CA GLN A 9 22.87 -3.88 1.73
C GLN A 9 23.22 -5.37 1.51
N VAL A 10 22.76 -6.26 2.40
CA VAL A 10 23.01 -7.71 2.26
C VAL A 10 22.43 -8.26 0.96
N LEU A 11 21.25 -7.81 0.55
CA LEU A 11 20.64 -8.23 -0.72
C LEU A 11 21.44 -7.75 -1.93
N GLN A 12 21.93 -6.51 -1.90
CA GLN A 12 22.77 -5.96 -2.97
C GLN A 12 24.13 -6.67 -3.07
N GLU A 13 24.78 -6.95 -1.94
CA GLU A 13 26.04 -7.69 -1.87
C GLU A 13 25.90 -9.13 -2.37
N ALA A 14 24.73 -9.75 -2.15
CA ALA A 14 24.39 -11.06 -2.70
C ALA A 14 24.04 -11.04 -4.21
N GLY A 15 24.10 -9.87 -4.86
CA GLY A 15 23.85 -9.72 -6.30
C GLY A 15 22.38 -9.55 -6.68
N PHE A 16 21.47 -9.36 -5.72
CA PHE A 16 20.07 -9.08 -6.03
C PHE A 16 19.89 -7.61 -6.42
N LYS A 17 19.11 -7.38 -7.48
CA LYS A 17 18.65 -6.03 -7.84
C LYS A 17 17.43 -5.67 -7.00
N VAL A 18 17.65 -4.98 -5.88
CA VAL A 18 16.56 -4.45 -5.05
C VAL A 18 15.82 -3.35 -5.82
N LYS A 19 14.51 -3.52 -5.98
CA LYS A 19 13.65 -2.55 -6.71
C LYS A 19 13.24 -1.38 -5.83
N GLU A 20 12.92 -1.65 -4.57
CA GLU A 20 12.42 -0.68 -3.60
C GLU A 20 12.73 -1.18 -2.18
N ALA A 21 13.06 -0.26 -1.28
CA ALA A 21 13.25 -0.54 0.14
C ALA A 21 12.76 0.67 0.93
N GLU A 22 11.60 0.52 1.58
CA GLU A 22 10.97 1.61 2.34
C GLU A 22 10.31 1.11 3.61
N LEU A 23 10.18 2.01 4.58
CA LEU A 23 9.40 1.76 5.78
C LEU A 23 7.93 2.04 5.47
N ARG A 24 7.10 1.01 5.56
CA ARG A 24 5.66 1.10 5.37
C ARG A 24 4.93 0.62 6.61
N TRP A 25 3.73 1.17 6.82
CA TRP A 25 2.79 0.62 7.77
C TRP A 25 2.13 -0.61 7.17
N ILE A 26 2.28 -1.76 7.83
CA ILE A 26 1.61 -3.00 7.44
C ILE A 26 0.47 -3.24 8.44
N PRO A 27 -0.79 -3.26 7.99
CA PRO A 27 -1.91 -3.52 8.87
C PRO A 27 -1.86 -4.95 9.42
N THR A 28 -2.24 -5.13 10.68
CA THR A 28 -2.20 -6.45 11.38
C THR A 28 -3.40 -7.33 11.05
N ASN A 29 -4.47 -6.75 10.52
CA ASN A 29 -5.65 -7.43 10.01
C ASN A 29 -6.12 -6.75 8.72
N THR A 30 -6.93 -7.46 7.94
CA THR A 30 -7.60 -6.91 6.76
C THR A 30 -9.11 -6.95 6.93
N LEU A 31 -9.82 -6.06 6.23
CA LEU A 31 -11.28 -6.02 6.18
C LEU A 31 -11.75 -6.13 4.73
N GLU A 32 -12.47 -7.21 4.42
CA GLU A 32 -13.00 -7.42 3.08
C GLU A 32 -14.13 -6.42 2.78
N VAL A 33 -14.07 -5.82 1.59
CA VAL A 33 -15.09 -4.91 1.06
C VAL A 33 -15.63 -5.52 -0.23
N SER A 34 -16.88 -5.98 -0.17
CA SER A 34 -17.61 -6.59 -1.29
C SER A 34 -18.68 -5.65 -1.88
N ASP A 35 -19.00 -4.55 -1.20
CA ASP A 35 -19.95 -3.56 -1.71
C ASP A 35 -19.27 -2.57 -2.67
N ARG A 36 -19.82 -2.45 -3.88
CA ARG A 36 -19.27 -1.61 -4.95
C ARG A 36 -19.35 -0.13 -4.65
N GLU A 37 -20.38 0.32 -3.93
CA GLU A 37 -20.50 1.74 -3.58
C GLU A 37 -19.46 2.11 -2.52
N GLN A 38 -19.34 1.29 -1.48
CA GLN A 38 -18.35 1.44 -0.43
C GLN A 38 -16.93 1.43 -1.00
N ALA A 39 -16.60 0.48 -1.88
CA ALA A 39 -15.29 0.44 -2.53
C ALA A 39 -14.97 1.74 -3.29
N ARG A 40 -15.94 2.25 -4.06
CA ARG A 40 -15.79 3.52 -4.80
C ARG A 40 -15.57 4.71 -3.86
N PHE A 41 -16.29 4.78 -2.74
CA PHE A 41 -16.10 5.86 -1.76
C PHE A 41 -14.73 5.77 -1.08
N LEU A 42 -14.27 4.57 -0.74
CA LEU A 42 -12.96 4.34 -0.13
C LEU A 42 -11.82 4.72 -1.09
N LEU A 43 -11.89 4.30 -2.36
CA LEU A 43 -10.89 4.66 -3.37
C LEU A 43 -10.84 6.18 -3.58
N LYS A 44 -12.01 6.83 -3.73
CA LYS A 44 -12.06 8.29 -3.86
C LYS A 44 -11.48 9.00 -2.63
N LEU A 45 -11.68 8.45 -1.44
CA LEU A 45 -11.11 9.00 -0.20
C LEU A 45 -9.58 8.90 -0.23
N ILE A 46 -9.04 7.74 -0.61
CA ILE A 46 -7.59 7.56 -0.77
C ILE A 46 -7.05 8.60 -1.76
N ASP A 47 -7.60 8.68 -2.98
CA ASP A 47 -7.15 9.62 -4.01
C ASP A 47 -7.17 11.08 -3.50
N THR A 48 -8.23 11.44 -2.77
CA THR A 48 -8.38 12.80 -2.22
C THR A 48 -7.29 13.07 -1.19
N LEU A 49 -6.98 12.12 -0.31
CA LEU A 49 -5.93 12.27 0.69
C LEU A 49 -4.54 12.31 0.06
N GLU A 50 -4.26 11.47 -0.93
CA GLU A 50 -2.99 11.44 -1.66
C GLU A 50 -2.74 12.71 -2.49
N SER A 51 -3.81 13.40 -2.89
CA SER A 51 -3.69 14.68 -3.61
C SER A 51 -3.28 15.87 -2.75
N LEU A 52 -3.20 15.71 -1.42
CA LEU A 52 -2.80 16.77 -0.51
C LEU A 52 -1.28 16.86 -0.42
N ASP A 53 -0.73 18.05 -0.66
CA ASP A 53 0.73 18.29 -0.65
C ASP A 53 1.41 17.90 0.69
N ASP A 54 0.67 17.96 1.80
CA ASP A 54 1.18 17.63 3.14
C ASP A 54 1.10 16.13 3.48
N VAL A 55 0.41 15.33 2.67
CA VAL A 55 0.24 13.88 2.91
C VAL A 55 1.37 13.11 2.24
N GLN A 56 2.17 12.43 3.05
CA GLN A 56 3.33 11.66 2.57
C GLN A 56 2.98 10.23 2.16
N SER A 57 1.99 9.61 2.82
CA SER A 57 1.51 8.27 2.48
C SER A 57 0.13 8.04 3.08
N VAL A 58 -0.70 7.28 2.37
CA VAL A 58 -1.99 6.77 2.86
C VAL A 58 -1.87 5.26 2.99
N THR A 59 -2.36 4.70 4.09
CA THR A 59 -2.38 3.26 4.30
C THR A 59 -3.77 2.86 4.76
N ALA A 60 -4.32 1.82 4.13
CA ALA A 60 -5.61 1.25 4.48
C ALA A 60 -5.46 -0.25 4.72
N ASN A 61 -6.41 -0.81 5.47
CA ASN A 61 -6.47 -2.23 5.76
C ASN A 61 -7.62 -2.94 5.06
N PHE A 62 -8.31 -2.28 4.12
CA PHE A 62 -9.38 -2.93 3.37
C PHE A 62 -8.80 -3.77 2.22
N ASP A 63 -9.51 -4.84 1.90
CA ASP A 63 -9.22 -5.72 0.77
C ASP A 63 -10.44 -5.75 -0.14
N LEU A 64 -10.29 -5.35 -1.40
CA LEU A 64 -11.40 -5.29 -2.36
C LEU A 64 -11.53 -6.65 -3.02
N VAL A 65 -12.74 -7.21 -3.06
CA VAL A 65 -12.98 -8.47 -3.79
C VAL A 65 -12.57 -8.32 -5.27
N GLU A 66 -12.02 -9.38 -5.85
CA GLU A 66 -11.37 -9.35 -7.18
C GLU A 66 -12.28 -8.79 -8.29
N GLU A 67 -13.58 -9.07 -8.21
CA GLU A 67 -14.61 -8.57 -9.13
C GLU A 67 -14.70 -7.03 -9.15
N LEU A 68 -14.38 -6.36 -8.04
CA LEU A 68 -14.39 -4.89 -7.93
C LEU A 68 -13.06 -4.27 -8.41
N MET A 69 -11.95 -4.99 -8.34
CA MET A 69 -10.65 -4.50 -8.82
C MET A 69 -10.61 -4.30 -10.33
N LEU A 70 -11.34 -5.11 -11.09
CA LEU A 70 -11.43 -5.02 -12.56
C LEU A 70 -12.12 -3.75 -13.07
N VAL A 71 -12.79 -3.00 -12.19
CA VAL A 71 -13.59 -1.80 -12.52
C VAL A 71 -12.88 -0.51 -12.12
N ALA A 72 -11.80 -0.60 -11.33
CA ALA A 72 -11.08 0.54 -10.76
C ALA A 72 -9.85 1.00 -11.59
N LEU A 73 -9.65 0.43 -12.79
CA LEU A 73 -8.63 0.81 -13.78
C LEU A 73 -9.30 1.19 -15.11
#